data_AF-A0A5E8MLB4-F1
#
_entry.id   AF-A0A5E8MLB4-F1
#
_cell.length_a   1.000
_cell.length_b   1.000
_cell.length_c   1.000
_cell.angle_alpha   90.00
_cell.angle_beta   90.00
_cell.angle_gamma   90.00
#
_symmetry.space_group_name_H-M   'P 1'
#
loop_
_entity.id
_entity.type
_entity.pdbx_description
1 polymer ?
#
loop_
_entity_poly.entity_id
_entity_poly.type
_entity_poly.pdbx_seq_one_letter_code
_entity_poly.pdbx_strand_id
1 'polypeptide(L)'
;MENLSINQERFRELVSKYPTLYSLWDWESREIRLEAFKHALTVLSSGEYIMAVFFARVWLGKDEKYSYNILNASFDFVHAAKVLDNKSLLLISDFFKDPFWP
;
A
#
# COMPACT_ATOMS: atom_id res chain seq x y z
N MET A 1 1.04 -0.57 25.42
CA MET A 1 1.10 -0.35 23.97
C MET A 1 2.04 -1.40 23.41
N GLU A 2 1.53 -2.33 22.61
CA GLU A 2 2.40 -3.30 21.94
C GLU A 2 3.19 -2.60 20.83
N ASN A 3 4.52 -2.79 20.79
CA ASN A 3 5.36 -2.26 19.71
C ASN A 3 5.05 -2.96 18.38
N LEU A 4 5.10 -2.21 17.27
CA LEU A 4 5.00 -2.77 15.92
C LEU A 4 6.09 -3.83 15.70
N SER A 5 5.79 -4.84 14.87
CA SER A 5 6.83 -5.72 14.35
C SER A 5 7.85 -4.92 13.52
N ILE A 6 9.07 -5.43 13.34
CA ILE A 6 10.08 -4.77 12.50
C ILE A 6 9.54 -4.53 11.07
N ASN A 7 8.77 -5.46 10.52
CA ASN A 7 8.20 -5.32 9.19
C ASN A 7 7.01 -4.35 9.15
N GLN A 8 6.21 -4.26 10.22
CA GLN A 8 5.18 -3.23 10.34
C GLN A 8 5.78 -1.83 10.42
N GLU A 9 6.90 -1.66 11.11
CA GLU A 9 7.64 -0.39 11.15
C GLU A 9 8.21 -0.05 9.77
N ARG A 10 8.90 -1.00 9.10
CA ARG A 10 9.38 -0.82 7.72
C ARG A 10 8.26 -0.39 6.76
N PHE A 11 7.07 -0.97 6.92
CA PHE A 11 5.91 -0.60 6.11
C PHE A 11 5.39 0.80 6.46
N ARG A 12 5.28 1.12 7.75
CA ARG A 12 4.86 2.45 8.21
C ARG A 12 5.77 3.54 7.67
N GLU A 13 7.09 3.34 7.74
CA GLU A 13 8.08 4.25 7.15
C GLU A 13 7.91 4.38 5.63
N LEU A 14 7.66 3.28 4.94
CA LEU A 14 7.44 3.27 3.49
C LEU A 14 6.17 4.05 3.08
N VAL A 15 5.06 3.90 3.80
CA VAL A 15 3.81 4.64 3.54
C VAL A 15 3.90 6.10 3.98
N SER A 16 4.71 6.44 5.00
CA SER A 16 4.87 7.83 5.49
C SER A 16 5.35 8.82 4.42
N LYS A 17 5.97 8.31 3.35
CA LYS A 17 6.37 9.09 2.16
C LYS A 17 5.18 9.59 1.33
N TYR A 18 3.98 9.08 1.60
CA TYR A 18 2.72 9.42 0.94
C TYR A 18 1.68 9.87 1.99
N PRO A 19 1.72 11.14 2.44
CA PRO A 19 0.88 11.60 3.56
C PRO A 19 -0.62 11.35 3.37
N THR A 20 -1.14 11.52 2.14
CA THR A 20 -2.55 11.21 1.81
C THR A 20 -2.88 9.74 2.11
N LEU A 21 -1.98 8.83 1.72
CA LEU A 21 -2.18 7.38 1.85
C LEU A 21 -1.91 6.90 3.29
N TYR A 22 -1.02 7.55 4.02
CA TYR A 22 -0.69 7.22 5.41
C TYR A 22 -1.92 7.20 6.33
N SER A 23 -2.90 8.07 6.06
CA SER A 23 -4.16 8.15 6.80
C SER A 23 -5.07 6.93 6.63
N LEU A 24 -4.83 6.08 5.62
CA LEU A 24 -5.64 4.90 5.32
C LEU A 24 -5.34 3.71 6.22
N TRP A 25 -4.32 3.81 7.07
CA TRP A 25 -4.00 2.80 8.09
C TRP A 25 -4.31 3.31 9.48
N ASP A 26 -4.81 2.41 10.31
CA ASP A 26 -4.85 2.57 11.76
C ASP A 26 -3.59 1.92 12.33
N TRP A 27 -2.62 2.75 12.71
CA TRP A 27 -1.33 2.29 13.21
C TRP A 27 -1.40 1.81 14.67
N GLU A 28 -2.45 2.18 15.40
CA GLU A 28 -2.68 1.72 16.77
C GLU A 28 -3.36 0.33 16.75
N SER A 29 -4.41 0.17 15.94
CA SER A 29 -5.08 -1.13 15.79
C SER A 29 -4.37 -2.09 14.82
N ARG A 30 -3.39 -1.60 14.04
CA ARG A 30 -2.65 -2.34 13.01
C ARG A 30 -3.60 -2.89 11.95
N GLU A 31 -4.41 -2.02 11.40
CA GLU A 31 -5.41 -2.39 10.40
C GLU A 31 -5.46 -1.37 9.27
N ILE A 32 -5.99 -1.80 8.13
CA ILE A 32 -6.37 -0.89 7.05
C ILE A 32 -7.78 -0.35 7.34
N ARG A 33 -7.98 0.96 7.23
CA ARG A 33 -9.30 1.60 7.39
C ARG A 33 -10.13 1.37 6.13
N LEU A 34 -10.77 0.20 6.01
CA LEU A 34 -11.41 -0.26 4.77
C LEU A 34 -12.41 0.75 4.17
N GLU A 35 -13.25 1.40 4.99
CA GLU A 35 -14.22 2.39 4.47
C GLU A 35 -13.53 3.66 3.97
N ALA A 36 -12.51 4.14 4.69
CA ALA A 36 -11.71 5.27 4.23
C ALA A 36 -10.93 4.93 2.96
N PHE A 37 -10.42 3.70 2.86
CA PHE A 37 -9.74 3.20 1.67
C PHE A 37 -10.67 3.16 0.45
N LYS A 38 -11.86 2.56 0.58
CA LYS A 38 -12.88 2.54 -0.50
C LYS A 38 -13.24 3.95 -0.98
N HIS A 39 -13.45 4.88 -0.05
CA HIS A 39 -13.73 6.27 -0.38
C HIS A 39 -12.53 6.94 -1.08
N ALA A 40 -11.31 6.74 -0.57
CA ALA A 40 -10.12 7.32 -1.17
C ALA A 40 -9.93 6.88 -2.63
N LEU A 41 -10.18 5.61 -2.96
CA LEU A 41 -10.04 5.10 -4.33
C LEU A 41 -10.90 5.85 -5.37
N THR A 42 -11.94 6.59 -4.97
CA THR A 42 -12.79 7.36 -5.91
C THR A 42 -12.29 8.78 -6.17
N VAL A 43 -11.39 9.31 -5.31
CA VAL A 43 -10.92 10.70 -5.35
C VAL A 43 -9.41 10.84 -5.57
N LEU A 44 -8.64 9.76 -5.39
CA LEU A 44 -7.19 9.76 -5.60
C LEU A 44 -6.83 10.04 -7.07
N SER A 45 -5.69 10.69 -7.28
CA SER A 45 -5.07 10.73 -8.61
C SER A 45 -4.71 9.32 -9.09
N SER A 46 -4.50 9.13 -10.39
CA SER A 46 -4.14 7.80 -10.93
C SER A 46 -2.86 7.23 -10.28
N GLY A 47 -1.86 8.07 -10.00
CA GLY A 47 -0.64 7.65 -9.34
C GLY A 47 -0.87 7.27 -7.87
N GLU A 48 -1.63 8.07 -7.12
CA GLU A 48 -1.98 7.75 -5.74
C GLU A 48 -2.86 6.51 -5.64
N TYR A 49 -3.79 6.30 -6.59
CA TYR A 49 -4.58 5.09 -6.70
C TYR A 49 -3.68 3.86 -6.82
N ILE A 50 -2.72 3.89 -7.76
CA ILE A 50 -1.79 2.77 -7.96
C ILE A 50 -0.97 2.49 -6.69
N MET A 51 -0.47 3.54 -6.04
CA MET A 51 0.30 3.41 -4.79
C MET A 51 -0.55 2.91 -3.62
N ALA A 52 -1.79 3.38 -3.49
CA ALA A 52 -2.73 2.92 -2.46
C ALA A 52 -3.01 1.43 -2.60
N VAL A 53 -3.30 0.99 -3.84
CA VAL A 53 -3.54 -0.42 -4.15
C VAL A 53 -2.28 -1.24 -3.89
N PHE A 54 -1.10 -0.78 -4.33
CA PHE A 54 0.16 -1.45 -4.04
C PHE A 54 0.36 -1.64 -2.53
N PHE A 55 0.27 -0.58 -1.72
CA PHE A 55 0.44 -0.67 -0.27
C PHE A 55 -0.58 -1.58 0.41
N ALA A 56 -1.84 -1.55 -0.03
CA ALA A 56 -2.85 -2.47 0.48
C ALA A 56 -2.51 -3.93 0.17
N ARG A 57 -1.97 -4.21 -1.03
CA ARG A 57 -1.52 -5.55 -1.43
C ARG A 57 -0.33 -6.03 -0.60
N VAL A 58 0.62 -5.15 -0.30
CA VAL A 58 1.74 -5.45 0.62
C VAL A 58 1.21 -5.76 2.01
N TRP A 59 0.27 -4.95 2.53
CA TRP A 59 -0.29 -5.11 3.86
C TRP A 59 -1.08 -6.42 4.02
N LEU A 60 -1.92 -6.76 3.05
CA LEU A 60 -2.80 -7.93 3.10
C LEU A 60 -2.16 -9.21 2.51
N GLY A 61 -0.94 -9.12 1.97
CA GLY A 61 -0.30 -10.15 1.14
C GLY A 61 -0.01 -11.51 1.79
N LYS A 62 -0.30 -11.69 3.08
CA LYS A 62 -0.23 -12.99 3.77
C LYS A 62 -1.54 -13.76 3.77
N ASP A 63 -2.66 -13.10 3.51
CA ASP A 63 -3.98 -13.67 3.72
C ASP A 63 -4.53 -14.14 2.37
N GLU A 64 -4.68 -15.46 2.18
CA GLU A 64 -5.13 -16.06 0.92
C GLU A 64 -6.47 -15.46 0.44
N LYS A 65 -7.30 -15.04 1.39
CA LYS A 65 -8.58 -14.36 1.15
C LYS A 65 -8.46 -13.05 0.36
N TYR A 66 -7.32 -12.36 0.46
CA TYR A 66 -7.07 -11.06 -0.19
C TYR A 66 -6.01 -11.14 -1.31
N SER A 67 -5.53 -12.35 -1.61
CA SER A 67 -4.42 -12.62 -2.53
C SER A 67 -4.66 -12.20 -3.99
N TYR A 68 -5.90 -12.09 -4.45
CA TYR A 68 -6.21 -11.76 -5.85
C TYR A 68 -7.05 -10.50 -6.06
N ASN A 69 -7.78 -10.05 -5.03
CA ASN A 69 -8.63 -8.89 -5.15
C ASN A 69 -8.84 -8.25 -3.78
N ILE A 70 -8.29 -7.05 -3.59
CA ILE A 70 -8.63 -6.19 -2.45
C ILE A 70 -9.64 -5.19 -3.00
N LEU A 71 -10.90 -5.32 -2.60
CA LEU A 71 -11.90 -4.27 -2.82
C LEU A 71 -12.11 -3.89 -4.31
N ASN A 72 -12.07 -4.86 -5.20
CA ASN A 72 -12.13 -4.73 -6.66
C ASN A 72 -10.97 -3.96 -7.31
N ALA A 73 -9.84 -3.83 -6.62
CA ALA A 73 -8.64 -3.22 -7.13
C ALA A 73 -7.51 -4.25 -7.33
N SER A 74 -6.89 -4.22 -8.51
CA SER A 74 -5.70 -5.00 -8.84
C SER A 74 -4.51 -4.08 -9.08
N PHE A 75 -3.32 -4.56 -8.71
CA PHE A 75 -2.08 -3.87 -9.04
C PHE A 75 -1.54 -4.42 -10.37
N ASP A 76 -1.34 -3.53 -11.35
CA ASP A 76 -0.72 -3.82 -12.64
C ASP A 76 0.59 -3.02 -12.76
N PHE A 77 1.71 -3.72 -12.81
CA PHE A 77 3.03 -3.11 -12.91
C PHE A 77 3.27 -2.41 -14.26
N VAL A 78 2.71 -2.92 -15.35
CA VAL A 78 2.87 -2.30 -16.68
C VAL A 78 2.10 -0.97 -16.72
N HIS A 79 0.91 -0.94 -16.13
CA HIS A 79 0.17 0.31 -15.95
C HIS A 79 0.92 1.28 -15.03
N ALA A 80 1.46 0.78 -13.92
CA ALA A 80 2.25 1.58 -12.98
C ALA A 80 3.47 2.22 -13.66
N ALA A 81 4.21 1.47 -14.47
CA ALA A 81 5.37 1.95 -15.24
C ALA A 81 5.04 3.10 -16.19
N LYS A 82 3.80 3.18 -16.68
CA LYS A 82 3.33 4.25 -17.57
C LYS A 82 2.90 5.52 -16.83
N VAL A 83 2.37 5.38 -15.60
CA VAL A 83 1.69 6.46 -14.89
C VAL A 83 2.52 7.07 -13.77
N LEU A 84 3.31 6.26 -13.07
CA LEU A 84 4.03 6.69 -11.88
C LEU A 84 5.27 7.54 -12.20
N ASP A 85 5.61 8.40 -11.24
CA ASP A 85 6.87 9.13 -11.27
C ASP A 85 8.07 8.23 -10.92
N ASN A 86 9.28 8.71 -11.23
CA ASN A 86 10.51 7.95 -10.97
C ASN A 86 10.68 7.58 -9.49
N LYS A 87 10.22 8.43 -8.55
CA LYS A 87 10.33 8.16 -7.11
C LYS A 87 9.47 6.96 -6.71
N SER A 88 8.22 6.91 -7.17
CA SER A 88 7.30 5.82 -6.86
C SER A 88 7.72 4.52 -7.56
N LEU A 89 8.23 4.60 -8.78
CA LEU A 89 8.78 3.45 -9.50
C LEU A 89 10.02 2.88 -8.82
N LEU A 90 10.93 3.74 -8.33
CA LEU A 90 12.10 3.30 -7.56
C LEU A 90 11.67 2.59 -6.27
N LEU A 91 10.67 3.11 -5.56
CA LEU A 91 10.14 2.47 -4.36
C LEU A 91 9.61 1.06 -4.66
N ILE A 92 8.77 0.91 -5.68
CA ILE A 92 8.21 -0.40 -6.07
C ILE A 92 9.33 -1.35 -6.52
N SER A 93 10.31 -0.85 -7.29
CA SER A 93 11.47 -1.62 -7.73
C SER A 93 12.30 -2.13 -6.56
N ASP A 94 12.60 -1.27 -5.58
CA ASP A 94 13.38 -1.64 -4.40
C ASP A 94 12.64 -2.65 -3.52
N PHE A 95 11.32 -2.51 -3.41
CA PHE A 95 10.49 -3.50 -2.76
C PHE A 95 10.52 -4.87 -3.45
N PHE A 96 10.50 -4.93 -4.79
CA PHE A 96 10.59 -6.21 -5.51
C PHE A 96 11.96 -6.88 -5.39
N LYS A 97 13.03 -6.13 -5.11
CA LYS A 97 14.36 -6.70 -4.86
C LYS A 97 14.48 -7.34 -3.47
N ASP A 98 13.81 -6.77 -2.47
CA ASP A 98 13.80 -7.26 -1.08
C ASP A 98 12.37 -7.20 -0.50
N PRO A 99 11.49 -8.13 -0.90
CA PRO A 99 10.09 -8.13 -0.47
C PRO A 99 9.95 -8.43 1.03
N PHE A 100 9.10 -7.67 1.73
CA PHE A 100 8.82 -7.87 3.15
C PHE A 100 7.35 -7.60 3.48
N TRP A 101 6.72 -8.44 4.30
CA TRP A 101 5.29 -8.35 4.66
C TRP A 101 5.11 -7.96 6.14
N PRO A 102 4.25 -6.96 6.45
CA PRO A 102 3.88 -6.55 7.81
C PRO A 102 3.45 -7.71 8.73
#